data_AF-A0A1W1EJA5-F1
#
_entry.id   AF-A0A1W1EJA5-F1
#
_cell.length_a   1.000
_cell.length_b   1.000
_cell.length_c   1.000
_cell.angle_alpha   90.00
_cell.angle_beta   90.00
_cell.angle_gamma   90.00
#
_symmetry.space_group_name_H-M   'P 1'
#
loop_
_entity.id
_entity.type
_entity.pdbx_description
1 polymer ?
#
loop_
_entity_poly.entity_id
_entity_poly.type
_entity_poly.pdbx_seq_one_letter_code
_entity_poly.pdbx_strand_id
1 'polypeptide(L)'
;MKFATKKPLGDDGEKWFKVHGANIYGEDKLSFEDRVKWIDDNSSNILDIFDTPNRFENEFLKKADKPFSFLAFAYEYREFIEDRENFKSSIPIAMDGSNNGTALLRDKKGAEKVNVLPTPNQTTPNDIYKDVADKTKDIIDKDREYRVDKNRVIDREDIEKIFEYIDRDMTKKNVMTEVYGAGKDAKIGQLREYITNKLSDKLNWNDEKIKLISNYLYIQIDKAIKKELSSSNIYKKWMKKLAKEISNQNKKIKWKTPIIGLEVIQEEFQTKGYDISTKYNNKKYQIKIQIPTDKIDDKEQTKGIAPNFVHSLDATHMFLTILNSKKEGIDSFATIHDSFATHACDTQKLQESIRKSFIEMYQEDIIENLKKDIKKEYDIELKDIKYQDNNFDYQEIKKSKYIFG
;
A
#
# COMPACT_ATOMS: atom_id res chain seq x y z
N MET A 1 13.82 -12.71 10.85
CA MET A 1 15.17 -12.75 10.22
C MET A 1 15.92 -11.48 10.62
N LYS A 2 17.25 -11.53 10.69
CA LYS A 2 18.11 -10.40 11.05
C LYS A 2 19.27 -10.31 10.05
N PHE A 3 19.95 -9.17 9.97
CA PHE A 3 21.20 -9.09 9.22
C PHE A 3 22.28 -9.94 9.89
N ALA A 4 23.17 -10.53 9.09
CA ALA A 4 24.22 -11.39 9.60
C ALA A 4 25.24 -10.63 10.45
N THR A 5 25.56 -9.39 10.06
CA THR A 5 26.51 -8.52 10.77
C THR A 5 25.74 -7.60 11.72
N LYS A 6 26.19 -7.46 12.97
CA LYS A 6 25.69 -6.43 13.90
C LYS A 6 26.50 -5.14 13.73
N LYS A 7 25.84 -3.97 13.71
CA LYS A 7 26.49 -2.65 13.64
C LYS A 7 26.15 -1.80 14.88
N PRO A 8 27.07 -0.93 15.36
CA PRO A 8 26.73 0.05 16.40
C PRO A 8 25.63 0.98 15.93
N LEU A 9 24.87 1.58 16.84
CA LEU A 9 23.75 2.46 16.49
C LEU A 9 24.19 3.77 15.83
N GLY A 10 25.38 4.28 16.14
CA GLY A 10 25.81 5.59 15.64
C GLY A 10 24.92 6.74 16.12
N ASP A 11 25.00 7.90 15.46
CA ASP A 11 24.42 9.15 15.98
C ASP A 11 22.87 9.14 16.01
N ASP A 12 22.24 8.68 14.92
CA ASP A 12 20.77 8.66 14.78
C ASP A 12 20.15 7.26 14.99
N GLY A 13 20.95 6.21 15.14
CA GLY A 13 20.42 4.85 15.11
C GLY A 13 19.59 4.48 16.32
N GLU A 14 19.83 5.07 17.49
CA GLU A 14 18.96 4.83 18.65
C GLU A 14 17.54 5.31 18.38
N LYS A 15 17.39 6.53 17.83
CA LYS A 15 16.09 7.07 17.44
C LYS A 15 15.39 6.10 16.50
N TRP A 16 16.06 5.65 15.45
CA TRP A 16 15.46 4.76 14.45
C TRP A 16 15.18 3.35 14.96
N PHE A 17 16.02 2.83 15.86
CA PHE A 17 15.81 1.56 16.55
C PHE A 17 14.53 1.61 17.39
N LYS A 18 14.32 2.69 18.16
CA LYS A 18 13.10 2.89 18.96
C LYS A 18 11.87 3.16 18.08
N VAL A 19 12.00 3.98 17.04
CA VAL A 19 10.91 4.20 16.05
C VAL A 19 10.46 2.88 15.45
N HIS A 20 11.38 1.97 15.10
CA HIS A 20 11.02 0.64 14.62
C HIS A 20 10.24 -0.18 15.64
N GLY A 21 10.67 -0.19 16.90
CA GLY A 21 9.94 -0.83 18.00
C GLY A 21 8.50 -0.33 18.11
N ALA A 22 8.29 0.99 18.05
CA ALA A 22 6.97 1.59 18.08
C ALA A 22 6.13 1.21 16.83
N ASN A 23 6.72 1.26 15.64
CA ASN A 23 6.05 0.94 14.38
C ASN A 23 5.54 -0.51 14.35
N ILE A 24 6.35 -1.47 14.79
CA ILE A 24 5.96 -2.90 14.78
C ILE A 24 5.02 -3.25 15.94
N TYR A 25 4.90 -2.39 16.95
CA TYR A 25 3.87 -2.50 17.99
C TYR A 25 2.51 -1.96 17.52
N GLY A 26 2.49 -0.97 16.62
CA GLY A 26 1.27 -0.38 16.04
C GLY A 26 1.18 1.15 16.17
N GLU A 27 2.22 1.81 16.69
CA GLU A 27 2.23 3.26 16.97
C GLU A 27 2.73 4.10 15.77
N ASP A 28 2.40 3.68 14.55
CA ASP A 28 2.89 4.24 13.28
C ASP A 28 2.20 5.57 12.86
N LYS A 29 1.33 6.11 13.72
CA LYS A 29 0.61 7.40 13.51
C LYS A 29 1.05 8.50 14.45
N LEU A 30 1.99 8.22 15.35
CA LEU A 30 2.64 9.22 16.18
C LEU A 30 3.78 9.92 15.42
N SER A 31 4.23 11.07 15.93
CA SER A 31 5.46 11.71 15.47
C SER A 31 6.67 10.80 15.79
N PHE A 32 7.80 10.93 15.08
CA PHE A 32 8.97 10.11 15.41
C PHE A 32 9.46 10.32 16.84
N GLU A 33 9.33 11.55 17.35
CA GLU A 33 9.71 11.91 18.70
C GLU A 33 8.78 11.23 19.73
N ASP A 34 7.47 11.24 19.47
CA ASP A 34 6.49 10.56 20.32
C ASP A 34 6.62 9.03 20.26
N ARG A 35 7.05 8.46 19.12
CA ARG A 35 7.35 7.02 19.00
C ARG A 35 8.55 6.61 19.86
N VAL A 36 9.61 7.43 19.87
CA VAL A 36 10.76 7.23 20.76
C VAL A 36 10.31 7.29 22.22
N LYS A 37 9.55 8.34 22.57
CA LYS A 37 9.01 8.51 23.92
C LYS A 37 8.15 7.33 24.34
N TRP A 38 7.32 6.81 23.44
CA TRP A 38 6.46 5.66 23.71
C TRP A 38 7.28 4.42 24.10
N ILE A 39 8.41 4.17 23.44
CA ILE A 39 9.32 3.08 23.81
C ILE A 39 9.92 3.30 25.19
N ASP A 40 10.38 4.52 25.45
CA ASP A 40 10.99 4.88 26.74
C ASP A 40 9.98 4.73 27.90
N ASP A 41 8.75 5.23 27.71
CA ASP A 41 7.65 5.12 28.69
C ASP A 41 7.23 3.66 28.94
N ASN A 42 7.41 2.78 27.94
CA ASN A 42 7.07 1.35 28.03
C ASN A 42 8.27 0.45 28.28
N SER A 43 9.44 1.01 28.65
CA SER A 43 10.66 0.24 28.84
C SER A 43 10.48 -0.93 29.81
N SER A 44 9.81 -0.71 30.95
CA SER A 44 9.51 -1.78 31.91
C SER A 44 8.62 -2.87 31.31
N ASN A 45 7.53 -2.49 30.64
CA ASN A 45 6.63 -3.45 29.99
C ASN A 45 7.35 -4.33 28.94
N ILE A 46 8.31 -3.75 28.21
CA ILE A 46 9.13 -4.48 27.23
C ILE A 46 10.05 -5.50 27.93
N LEU A 47 10.66 -5.12 29.06
CA LEU A 47 11.55 -6.00 29.82
C LEU A 47 10.77 -7.11 30.54
N ASP A 48 9.57 -6.81 31.05
CA ASP A 48 8.67 -7.76 31.74
C ASP A 48 8.21 -8.92 30.83
N ILE A 49 8.33 -8.77 29.50
CA ILE A 49 8.15 -9.88 28.55
C ILE A 49 9.03 -11.04 28.97
N PHE A 50 10.28 -10.78 29.40
CA PHE A 50 11.25 -11.80 29.75
C PHE A 50 10.98 -12.53 31.07
N ASP A 51 10.07 -12.04 31.89
CA ASP A 51 9.67 -12.67 33.15
C ASP A 51 8.51 -13.66 32.98
N THR A 52 7.83 -13.64 31.82
CA THR A 52 6.72 -14.55 31.52
C THR A 52 7.26 -15.86 30.94
N PRO A 53 7.06 -17.05 31.55
CA PRO A 53 7.65 -18.32 31.09
C PRO A 53 7.42 -18.62 29.61
N ASN A 54 6.20 -18.41 29.12
CA ASN A 54 5.88 -18.37 27.71
C ASN A 54 5.71 -16.92 27.26
N ARG A 55 6.67 -16.40 26.48
CA ARG A 55 6.72 -14.98 26.10
C ARG A 55 5.46 -14.52 25.35
N PHE A 56 4.81 -15.40 24.59
CA PHE A 56 3.57 -15.09 23.85
C PHE A 56 2.31 -15.01 24.74
N GLU A 57 2.41 -15.41 26.01
CA GLU A 57 1.33 -15.23 26.97
C GLU A 57 1.34 -13.84 27.64
N ASN A 58 2.42 -13.09 27.47
CA ASN A 58 2.55 -11.74 28.01
C ASN A 58 1.52 -10.79 27.38
N GLU A 59 0.75 -10.09 28.22
CA GLU A 59 -0.36 -9.22 27.79
C GLU A 59 0.11 -7.98 27.00
N PHE A 60 1.32 -7.50 27.20
CA PHE A 60 1.89 -6.40 26.42
C PHE A 60 2.26 -6.90 25.02
N LEU A 61 2.96 -8.04 24.90
CA LEU A 61 3.33 -8.60 23.61
C LEU A 61 2.10 -8.99 22.75
N LYS A 62 1.03 -9.51 23.36
CA LYS A 62 -0.22 -9.86 22.66
C LYS A 62 -0.90 -8.69 21.95
N LYS A 63 -0.64 -7.46 22.41
CA LYS A 63 -1.21 -6.23 21.84
C LYS A 63 -0.40 -5.67 20.67
N ALA A 64 0.83 -6.16 20.46
CA ALA A 64 1.65 -5.71 19.35
C ALA A 64 1.05 -6.14 18.01
N ASP A 65 0.99 -5.22 17.04
CA ASP A 65 0.54 -5.49 15.67
C ASP A 65 1.36 -6.61 14.99
N LYS A 66 2.67 -6.66 15.25
CA LYS A 66 3.60 -7.65 14.69
C LYS A 66 4.36 -8.37 15.82
N PRO A 67 3.72 -9.31 16.56
CA PRO A 67 4.25 -9.83 17.83
C PRO A 67 5.61 -10.53 17.68
N PHE A 68 5.82 -11.31 16.62
CA PHE A 68 7.13 -11.94 16.37
C PHE A 68 8.25 -10.92 16.11
N SER A 69 7.94 -9.84 15.39
CA SER A 69 8.91 -8.77 15.11
C SER A 69 9.18 -7.95 16.36
N PHE A 70 8.14 -7.63 17.13
CA PHE A 70 8.28 -6.90 18.40
C PHE A 70 9.06 -7.71 19.44
N LEU A 71 8.86 -9.03 19.51
CA LEU A 71 9.68 -9.89 20.36
C LEU A 71 11.15 -9.88 19.94
N ALA A 72 11.44 -9.93 18.63
CA ALA A 72 12.81 -9.84 18.14
C ALA A 72 13.48 -8.50 18.51
N PHE A 73 12.72 -7.40 18.43
CA PHE A 73 13.11 -6.08 18.94
C PHE A 73 13.34 -6.10 20.46
N ALA A 74 12.42 -6.67 21.26
CA ALA A 74 12.54 -6.72 22.71
C ALA A 74 13.83 -7.44 23.17
N TYR A 75 14.26 -8.50 22.47
CA TYR A 75 15.54 -9.16 22.76
C TYR A 75 16.73 -8.21 22.57
N GLU A 76 16.77 -7.45 21.47
CA GLU A 76 17.83 -6.46 21.24
C GLU A 76 17.68 -5.22 22.13
N TYR A 77 16.46 -4.85 22.50
CA TYR A 77 16.20 -3.74 23.42
C TYR A 77 16.71 -4.05 24.83
N ARG A 78 16.56 -5.30 25.30
CA ARG A 78 17.15 -5.74 26.57
C ARG A 78 18.68 -5.65 26.54
N GLU A 79 19.32 -6.16 25.48
CA GLU A 79 20.78 -6.02 25.28
C GLU A 79 21.21 -4.54 25.28
N PHE A 80 20.41 -3.69 24.63
CA PHE A 80 20.64 -2.24 24.56
C PHE A 80 20.54 -1.54 25.92
N ILE A 81 19.60 -1.93 26.79
CA ILE A 81 19.48 -1.37 28.14
C ILE A 81 20.60 -1.85 29.07
N GLU A 82 21.07 -3.10 28.89
CA GLU A 82 22.16 -3.67 29.68
C GLU A 82 23.53 -3.02 29.37
N ASP A 83 23.83 -2.75 28.09
CA ASP A 83 25.10 -2.14 27.65
C ASP A 83 24.88 -1.17 26.48
N ARG A 84 24.39 0.03 26.79
CA ARG A 84 24.03 1.05 25.79
C ARG A 84 25.23 1.52 24.95
N GLU A 85 26.43 1.59 25.55
CA GLU A 85 27.61 2.13 24.87
C GLU A 85 28.18 1.17 23.82
N ASN A 86 28.17 -0.13 24.09
CA ASN A 86 28.74 -1.13 23.17
C ASN A 86 27.68 -1.88 22.35
N PHE A 87 26.40 -1.58 22.55
CA PHE A 87 25.31 -2.26 21.87
C PHE A 87 25.44 -2.16 20.34
N LYS A 88 25.21 -3.30 19.68
CA LYS A 88 25.16 -3.41 18.22
C LYS A 88 23.88 -4.11 17.79
N SER A 89 23.16 -3.49 16.86
CA SER A 89 21.90 -4.01 16.33
C SER A 89 22.11 -4.76 15.01
N SER A 90 21.30 -5.80 14.82
CA SER A 90 21.19 -6.54 13.55
C SER A 90 19.78 -6.52 12.97
N ILE A 91 18.83 -5.86 13.65
CA ILE A 91 17.45 -5.79 13.19
C ILE A 91 17.36 -4.86 11.97
N PRO A 92 16.70 -5.30 10.88
CA PRO A 92 16.36 -4.43 9.77
C PRO A 92 15.30 -3.41 10.19
N ILE A 93 15.68 -2.13 10.16
CA ILE A 93 14.79 -1.01 10.46
C ILE A 93 14.06 -0.64 9.17
N ALA A 94 12.80 -1.09 9.06
CA ALA A 94 11.96 -0.86 7.89
C ALA A 94 11.36 0.56 7.85
N MET A 95 11.32 1.11 6.64
CA MET A 95 10.68 2.36 6.25
C MET A 95 9.61 2.04 5.22
N ASP A 96 8.35 2.14 5.61
CA ASP A 96 7.22 1.78 4.77
C ASP A 96 6.73 3.00 3.98
N GLY A 97 6.49 2.81 2.67
CA GLY A 97 6.00 3.86 1.79
C GLY A 97 4.53 4.22 2.01
N SER A 98 4.22 5.50 1.81
CA SER A 98 2.84 6.01 1.86
C SER A 98 2.32 6.30 0.44
N ASN A 99 1.53 5.37 -0.10
CA ASN A 99 0.74 5.46 -1.35
C ASN A 99 1.33 6.39 -2.44
N ASN A 100 2.39 5.93 -3.10
CA ASN A 100 3.26 6.70 -4.00
C ASN A 100 2.61 7.17 -5.32
N GLY A 101 1.44 6.64 -5.70
CA GLY A 101 0.86 6.85 -7.04
C GLY A 101 0.38 8.27 -7.35
N THR A 102 0.26 9.15 -6.36
CA THR A 102 -0.26 10.53 -6.52
C THR A 102 0.71 11.45 -7.27
N ALA A 103 2.02 11.17 -7.21
CA ALA A 103 3.06 11.95 -7.88
C ALA A 103 3.00 11.88 -9.41
N LEU A 104 2.45 10.79 -9.97
CA LEU A 104 2.39 10.54 -11.41
C LEU A 104 1.55 11.58 -12.15
N LEU A 105 0.42 12.00 -11.56
CA LEU A 105 -0.47 13.02 -12.13
C LEU A 105 -0.37 14.38 -11.46
N ARG A 106 0.68 14.60 -10.66
CA ARG A 106 0.94 15.88 -9.99
C ARG A 106 -0.23 16.34 -9.13
N ASP A 107 -0.85 15.41 -8.39
CA ASP A 107 -1.98 15.69 -7.52
C ASP A 107 -1.49 16.23 -6.18
N LYS A 108 -1.32 17.55 -6.07
CA LYS A 108 -0.79 18.19 -4.86
C LYS A 108 -1.61 17.83 -3.61
N LYS A 109 -2.94 17.94 -3.68
CA LYS A 109 -3.84 17.64 -2.55
C LYS A 109 -3.80 16.17 -2.17
N GLY A 110 -3.81 15.29 -3.16
CA GLY A 110 -3.66 13.85 -2.93
C GLY A 110 -2.31 13.52 -2.29
N ALA A 111 -1.23 14.08 -2.83
CA ALA A 111 0.15 13.89 -2.38
C ALA A 111 0.38 14.37 -0.93
N GLU A 112 -0.22 15.48 -0.51
CA GLU A 112 -0.22 15.93 0.88
C GLU A 112 -0.88 14.87 1.80
N LYS A 113 -2.05 14.35 1.44
CA LYS A 113 -2.80 13.37 2.25
C LYS A 113 -2.12 12.02 2.39
N VAL A 114 -1.32 11.65 1.40
CA VAL A 114 -0.51 10.43 1.43
C VAL A 114 0.94 10.71 1.82
N ASN A 115 1.24 11.88 2.42
CA ASN A 115 2.58 12.26 2.88
C ASN A 115 3.68 12.31 1.80
N VAL A 116 3.38 12.20 0.51
CA VAL A 116 4.36 12.43 -0.56
C VAL A 116 4.86 13.88 -0.51
N LEU A 117 3.95 14.83 -0.31
CA LEU A 117 4.29 16.22 -0.03
C LEU A 117 4.08 16.54 1.46
N PRO A 118 4.94 17.39 2.04
CA PRO A 118 4.74 17.85 3.41
C PRO A 118 3.50 18.76 3.50
N THR A 119 2.79 18.70 4.62
CA THR A 119 1.76 19.70 4.96
C THR A 119 2.33 20.75 5.93
N PRO A 120 1.87 22.02 5.87
CA PRO A 120 2.29 23.04 6.82
C PRO A 120 1.99 22.61 8.26
N ASN A 121 2.99 22.76 9.14
CA ASN A 121 2.89 22.37 10.56
C ASN A 121 2.56 20.89 10.81
N GLN A 122 2.95 19.99 9.89
CA GLN A 122 2.77 18.56 10.05
C GLN A 122 3.57 18.03 11.25
N THR A 123 2.89 17.70 12.35
CA THR A 123 3.50 17.06 13.52
C THR A 123 3.45 15.55 13.41
N THR A 124 2.35 14.98 12.91
CA THR A 124 2.13 13.54 12.74
C THR A 124 1.88 13.17 11.27
N PRO A 125 2.06 11.88 10.89
CA PRO A 125 1.71 11.42 9.55
C PRO A 125 0.23 11.66 9.23
N ASN A 126 -0.05 12.12 8.00
CA ASN A 126 -1.41 12.19 7.47
C ASN A 126 -1.97 10.78 7.26
N ASP A 127 -3.28 10.62 7.46
CA ASP A 127 -3.95 9.32 7.42
C ASP A 127 -5.15 9.35 6.46
N ILE A 128 -4.86 9.16 5.17
CA ILE A 128 -5.86 9.11 4.10
C ILE A 128 -7.00 8.12 4.38
N TYR A 129 -6.75 7.05 5.11
CA TYR A 129 -7.77 6.06 5.45
C TYR A 129 -8.78 6.65 6.43
N LYS A 130 -8.28 7.32 7.48
CA LYS A 130 -9.12 8.05 8.43
C LYS A 130 -9.89 9.18 7.74
N ASP A 131 -9.23 9.96 6.88
CA ASP A 131 -9.88 11.03 6.11
C ASP A 131 -11.05 10.50 5.26
N VAL A 132 -10.85 9.35 4.58
CA VAL A 132 -11.92 8.71 3.80
C VAL A 132 -13.04 8.17 4.70
N ALA A 133 -12.71 7.62 5.88
CA ALA A 133 -13.72 7.17 6.85
C ALA A 133 -14.59 8.33 7.34
N ASP A 134 -13.96 9.43 7.78
CA ASP A 134 -14.63 10.64 8.24
C ASP A 134 -15.46 11.24 7.09
N LYS A 135 -14.91 11.25 5.87
CA LYS A 135 -15.65 11.73 4.70
C LYS A 135 -16.83 10.85 4.33
N THR A 136 -16.72 9.55 4.56
CA THR A 136 -17.81 8.59 4.32
C THR A 136 -18.96 8.84 5.28
N LYS A 137 -18.67 9.05 6.58
CA LYS A 137 -19.67 9.44 7.59
C LYS A 137 -20.40 10.73 7.19
N ASP A 138 -19.63 11.75 6.83
CA ASP A 138 -20.09 13.04 6.30
C ASP A 138 -21.09 12.92 5.13
N ILE A 139 -20.88 11.93 4.26
CA ILE A 139 -21.71 11.65 3.08
C ILE A 139 -22.98 10.91 3.50
N ILE A 140 -22.86 9.92 4.40
CA ILE A 140 -24.00 9.15 4.92
C ILE A 140 -24.95 10.04 5.73
N ASP A 141 -24.43 10.95 6.56
CA ASP A 141 -25.24 11.89 7.36
C ASP A 141 -26.10 12.84 6.50
N LYS A 142 -25.70 13.05 5.25
CA LYS A 142 -26.43 13.88 4.28
C LYS A 142 -27.32 13.05 3.35
N ASP A 143 -27.18 11.73 3.36
CA ASP A 143 -28.04 10.81 2.64
C ASP A 143 -29.36 10.64 3.41
N ARG A 144 -30.48 10.80 2.72
CA ARG A 144 -31.83 10.63 3.28
C ARG A 144 -32.55 9.43 2.70
N GLU A 145 -31.98 8.83 1.65
CA GLU A 145 -32.64 7.79 0.86
C GLU A 145 -32.03 6.42 1.11
N TYR A 146 -30.76 6.35 1.52
CA TYR A 146 -30.04 5.09 1.79
C TYR A 146 -30.16 4.06 0.66
N ARG A 147 -30.18 4.54 -0.59
CA ARG A 147 -30.38 3.71 -1.79
C ARG A 147 -29.13 2.94 -2.14
N VAL A 148 -29.31 1.64 -2.42
CA VAL A 148 -28.29 0.78 -3.02
C VAL A 148 -28.43 0.75 -4.55
N ASP A 149 -29.68 0.73 -5.03
CA ASP A 149 -30.05 0.86 -6.43
C ASP A 149 -31.49 1.37 -6.57
N LYS A 150 -32.08 1.27 -7.78
CA LYS A 150 -33.44 1.74 -8.07
C LYS A 150 -34.51 1.09 -7.19
N ASN A 151 -34.32 -0.16 -6.77
CA ASN A 151 -35.34 -0.98 -6.13
C ASN A 151 -35.02 -1.29 -4.66
N ARG A 152 -33.78 -1.04 -4.21
CA ARG A 152 -33.34 -1.44 -2.87
C ARG A 152 -32.84 -0.25 -2.06
N VAL A 153 -33.38 -0.15 -0.84
CA VAL A 153 -33.05 0.85 0.18
C VAL A 153 -32.67 0.10 1.45
N ILE A 154 -31.77 0.69 2.25
CA ILE A 154 -31.40 0.17 3.56
C ILE A 154 -32.21 0.88 4.64
N ASP A 155 -32.65 0.11 5.64
CA ASP A 155 -33.34 0.67 6.80
C ASP A 155 -32.41 1.60 7.58
N ARG A 156 -32.95 2.74 8.00
CA ARG A 156 -32.18 3.76 8.75
C ARG A 156 -31.53 3.18 10.02
N GLU A 157 -32.21 2.26 10.70
CA GLU A 157 -31.68 1.60 11.90
C GLU A 157 -30.40 0.80 11.59
N ASP A 158 -30.34 0.12 10.45
CA ASP A 158 -29.14 -0.63 10.06
C ASP A 158 -27.98 0.31 9.70
N ILE A 159 -28.29 1.48 9.11
CA ILE A 159 -27.30 2.53 8.87
C ILE A 159 -26.76 3.07 10.19
N GLU A 160 -27.63 3.38 11.15
CA GLU A 160 -27.23 3.86 12.48
C GLU A 160 -26.35 2.82 13.20
N LYS A 161 -26.69 1.52 13.10
CA LYS A 161 -25.88 0.43 13.66
C LYS A 161 -24.48 0.33 13.04
N ILE A 162 -24.33 0.48 11.73
CA ILE A 162 -23.01 0.37 11.09
C ILE A 162 -22.18 1.65 11.21
N PHE A 163 -22.83 2.81 11.41
CA PHE A 163 -22.21 4.13 11.34
C PHE A 163 -21.03 4.28 12.29
N GLU A 164 -21.15 3.79 13.53
CA GLU A 164 -20.07 3.87 14.53
C GLU A 164 -18.84 3.05 14.15
N TYR A 165 -19.02 1.97 13.37
CA TYR A 165 -17.95 1.09 12.90
C TYR A 165 -17.28 1.54 11.61
N ILE A 166 -17.74 2.63 11.00
CA ILE A 166 -17.06 3.23 9.85
C ILE A 166 -15.80 3.93 10.37
N ASP A 167 -14.68 3.22 10.30
CA ASP A 167 -13.41 3.69 10.79
C ASP A 167 -12.31 3.56 9.72
N ARG A 168 -11.10 3.92 10.14
CA ARG A 168 -9.88 3.74 9.35
C ARG A 168 -9.74 2.31 8.82
N ASP A 169 -10.00 1.32 9.66
CA ASP A 169 -9.73 -0.09 9.34
C ASP A 169 -10.71 -0.62 8.28
N MET A 170 -12.00 -0.28 8.41
CA MET A 170 -13.03 -0.60 7.41
C MET A 170 -12.70 -0.03 6.02
N THR A 171 -12.20 1.21 5.97
CA THR A 171 -11.92 1.90 4.70
C THR A 171 -10.55 1.57 4.11
N LYS A 172 -9.57 1.14 4.94
CA LYS A 172 -8.17 0.90 4.57
C LYS A 172 -8.02 0.05 3.30
N LYS A 173 -8.61 -1.15 3.26
CA LYS A 173 -8.48 -2.07 2.10
C LYS A 173 -9.02 -1.44 0.81
N ASN A 174 -10.16 -0.74 0.86
CA ASN A 174 -10.78 -0.09 -0.30
C ASN A 174 -9.94 1.08 -0.85
N VAL A 175 -9.32 1.85 0.04
CA VAL A 175 -8.45 2.98 -0.33
C VAL A 175 -7.11 2.47 -0.85
N MET A 176 -6.47 1.52 -0.16
CA MET A 176 -5.17 0.96 -0.55
C MET A 176 -5.24 0.31 -1.93
N THR A 177 -6.33 -0.39 -2.24
CA THR A 177 -6.49 -1.06 -3.53
C THR A 177 -7.00 -0.16 -4.66
N GLU A 178 -7.29 1.12 -4.38
CA GLU A 178 -7.78 2.09 -5.37
C GLU A 178 -6.74 2.41 -6.44
N VAL A 179 -5.49 2.66 -6.03
CA VAL A 179 -4.38 2.97 -6.94
C VAL A 179 -3.96 1.78 -7.79
N TYR A 180 -4.16 0.57 -7.27
CA TYR A 180 -3.95 -0.70 -7.97
C TYR A 180 -5.15 -1.13 -8.83
N GLY A 181 -6.15 -0.26 -9.01
CA GLY A 181 -7.23 -0.52 -9.95
C GLY A 181 -8.25 -1.59 -9.54
N ALA A 182 -8.34 -1.93 -8.25
CA ALA A 182 -9.33 -2.89 -7.78
C ALA A 182 -10.75 -2.52 -8.21
N GLY A 183 -11.46 -3.51 -8.76
CA GLY A 183 -12.82 -3.36 -9.25
C GLY A 183 -13.85 -3.27 -8.12
N LYS A 184 -15.06 -2.85 -8.48
CA LYS A 184 -16.23 -2.76 -7.58
C LYS A 184 -16.44 -4.03 -6.75
N ASP A 185 -16.46 -5.19 -7.40
CA ASP A 185 -16.80 -6.45 -6.73
C ASP A 185 -15.75 -6.87 -5.70
N ALA A 186 -14.46 -6.62 -5.99
CA ALA A 186 -13.37 -6.88 -5.06
C ALA A 186 -13.51 -6.00 -3.80
N LYS A 187 -13.78 -4.71 -3.96
CA LYS A 187 -13.98 -3.77 -2.85
C LYS A 187 -15.22 -4.08 -2.02
N ILE A 188 -16.32 -4.48 -2.66
CA ILE A 188 -17.50 -4.98 -1.93
C ILE A 188 -17.13 -6.25 -1.15
N GLY A 189 -16.36 -7.16 -1.75
CA GLY A 189 -15.86 -8.36 -1.07
C GLY A 189 -15.04 -8.03 0.19
N GLN A 190 -14.15 -7.04 0.12
CA GLN A 190 -13.35 -6.57 1.25
C GLN A 190 -14.23 -6.05 2.40
N LEU A 191 -15.30 -5.30 2.09
CA LEU A 191 -16.25 -4.81 3.10
C LEU A 191 -17.07 -5.95 3.72
N ARG A 192 -17.50 -6.93 2.90
CA ARG A 192 -18.21 -8.11 3.40
C ARG A 192 -17.34 -8.89 4.37
N GLU A 193 -16.09 -9.16 4.00
CA GLU A 193 -15.11 -9.84 4.84
C GLU A 193 -14.90 -9.08 6.17
N TYR A 194 -14.78 -7.75 6.11
CA TYR A 194 -14.64 -6.92 7.31
C TYR A 194 -15.85 -7.08 8.25
N ILE A 195 -17.07 -6.91 7.73
CA ILE A 195 -18.30 -7.00 8.53
C ILE A 195 -18.45 -8.41 9.10
N THR A 196 -18.25 -9.45 8.29
CA THR A 196 -18.37 -10.85 8.73
C THR A 196 -17.33 -11.22 9.79
N ASN A 197 -16.08 -10.78 9.64
CA ASN A 197 -15.00 -11.24 10.53
C ASN A 197 -14.84 -10.38 11.79
N LYS A 198 -15.21 -9.09 11.75
CA LYS A 198 -14.98 -8.16 12.86
C LYS A 198 -16.26 -7.70 13.57
N LEU A 199 -17.41 -7.79 12.91
CA LEU A 199 -18.67 -7.25 13.39
C LEU A 199 -19.79 -8.30 13.50
N SER A 200 -19.51 -9.59 13.25
CA SER A 200 -20.51 -10.67 13.36
C SER A 200 -21.22 -10.64 14.71
N ASP A 201 -20.45 -10.59 15.79
CA ASP A 201 -20.93 -10.73 17.16
C ASP A 201 -21.70 -9.47 17.63
N LYS A 202 -21.50 -8.35 16.93
CA LYS A 202 -22.12 -7.05 17.26
C LYS A 202 -23.41 -6.80 16.47
N LEU A 203 -23.46 -7.22 15.21
CA LEU A 203 -24.55 -6.88 14.30
C LEU A 203 -25.53 -8.03 14.05
N ASN A 204 -25.08 -9.29 14.16
CA ASN A 204 -25.91 -10.49 13.94
C ASN A 204 -26.73 -10.47 12.63
N TRP A 205 -26.15 -9.92 11.56
CA TRP A 205 -26.81 -9.86 10.24
C TRP A 205 -26.61 -11.13 9.43
N ASN A 206 -27.62 -11.50 8.65
CA ASN A 206 -27.51 -12.58 7.67
C ASN A 206 -26.71 -12.14 6.42
N ASP A 207 -26.30 -13.11 5.60
CA ASP A 207 -25.48 -12.87 4.41
C ASP A 207 -26.11 -11.89 3.40
N GLU A 208 -27.44 -11.92 3.25
CA GLU A 208 -28.16 -11.02 2.34
C GLU A 208 -28.08 -9.58 2.81
N LYS A 209 -28.29 -9.33 4.12
CA LYS A 209 -28.17 -8.00 4.72
C LYS A 209 -26.72 -7.51 4.67
N ILE A 210 -25.74 -8.35 5.01
CA ILE A 210 -24.31 -7.99 4.88
C ILE A 210 -23.98 -7.59 3.44
N LYS A 211 -24.46 -8.36 2.45
CA LYS A 211 -24.27 -8.02 1.03
C LYS A 211 -24.90 -6.68 0.70
N LEU A 212 -26.13 -6.41 1.16
CA LEU A 212 -26.83 -5.15 0.89
C LEU A 212 -26.08 -3.94 1.48
N ILE A 213 -25.71 -4.01 2.77
CA ILE A 213 -24.94 -2.98 3.48
C ILE A 213 -23.60 -2.74 2.80
N SER A 214 -22.88 -3.80 2.45
CA SER A 214 -21.57 -3.69 1.81
C SER A 214 -21.65 -2.99 0.45
N ASN A 215 -22.74 -3.20 -0.30
CA ASN A 215 -22.95 -2.48 -1.56
C ASN A 215 -23.18 -0.99 -1.33
N TYR A 216 -23.97 -0.63 -0.30
CA TYR A 216 -24.21 0.77 0.04
C TYR A 216 -22.94 1.46 0.54
N LEU A 217 -22.24 0.85 1.50
CA LEU A 217 -20.97 1.37 2.01
C LEU A 217 -19.96 1.55 0.89
N TYR A 218 -19.84 0.60 -0.04
CA TYR A 218 -19.00 0.76 -1.22
C TYR A 218 -19.35 2.03 -2.01
N ILE A 219 -20.64 2.31 -2.25
CA ILE A 219 -21.06 3.51 -2.98
C ILE A 219 -20.61 4.78 -2.26
N GLN A 220 -20.76 4.85 -0.93
CA GLN A 220 -20.42 6.05 -0.17
C GLN A 220 -18.90 6.21 -0.01
N ILE A 221 -18.17 5.12 0.26
CA ILE A 221 -16.71 5.09 0.33
C ILE A 221 -16.10 5.45 -1.04
N ASP A 222 -16.65 4.95 -2.14
CA ASP A 222 -16.18 5.29 -3.50
C ASP A 222 -16.41 6.78 -3.82
N LYS A 223 -17.50 7.39 -3.34
CA LYS A 223 -17.71 8.85 -3.43
C LYS A 223 -16.69 9.62 -2.59
N ALA A 224 -16.36 9.15 -1.38
CA ALA A 224 -15.33 9.75 -0.54
C ALA A 224 -13.95 9.66 -1.21
N ILE A 225 -13.52 8.47 -1.63
CA ILE A 225 -12.27 8.24 -2.37
C ILE A 225 -12.15 9.16 -3.59
N LYS A 226 -13.21 9.31 -4.38
CA LYS A 226 -13.20 10.20 -5.56
C LYS A 226 -12.99 11.68 -5.22
N LYS A 227 -13.37 12.11 -4.02
CA LYS A 227 -13.14 13.49 -3.54
C LYS A 227 -11.73 13.68 -3.01
N GLU A 228 -11.20 12.66 -2.32
CA GLU A 228 -9.90 12.71 -1.67
C GLU A 228 -8.73 12.39 -2.62
N LEU A 229 -8.96 11.53 -3.62
CA LEU A 229 -7.97 10.99 -4.57
C LEU A 229 -8.48 11.10 -6.02
N SER A 230 -8.69 12.33 -6.51
CA SER A 230 -9.28 12.55 -7.84
C SER A 230 -8.39 12.05 -8.98
N SER A 231 -7.07 12.14 -8.84
CA SER A 231 -6.09 11.72 -9.84
C SER A 231 -6.15 10.23 -10.18
N SER A 232 -6.31 9.36 -9.18
CA SER A 232 -6.34 7.89 -9.38
C SER A 232 -7.42 7.46 -10.39
N ASN A 233 -8.58 8.10 -10.37
CA ASN A 233 -9.66 7.81 -11.31
C ASN A 233 -9.36 8.25 -12.74
N ILE A 234 -8.66 9.37 -12.90
CA ILE A 234 -8.23 9.89 -14.21
C ILE A 234 -7.18 8.94 -14.80
N TYR A 235 -6.16 8.59 -13.99
CA TYR A 235 -5.11 7.63 -14.35
C TYR A 235 -5.70 6.29 -14.80
N LYS A 236 -6.55 5.67 -13.99
CA LYS A 236 -7.13 4.35 -14.31
C LYS A 236 -7.94 4.36 -15.60
N LYS A 237 -8.75 5.40 -15.83
CA LYS A 237 -9.53 5.50 -17.07
C LYS A 237 -8.63 5.62 -18.29
N TRP A 238 -7.54 6.39 -18.17
CA TRP A 238 -6.58 6.57 -19.24
C TRP A 238 -5.82 5.28 -19.55
N MET A 239 -5.29 4.58 -18.53
CA MET A 239 -4.60 3.29 -18.72
C MET A 239 -5.51 2.23 -19.33
N LYS A 240 -6.79 2.16 -18.91
CA LYS A 240 -7.76 1.23 -19.49
C LYS A 240 -8.03 1.51 -20.96
N LYS A 241 -8.07 2.78 -21.37
CA LYS A 241 -8.25 3.17 -22.76
C LYS A 241 -7.03 2.76 -23.60
N LEU A 242 -5.82 3.01 -23.09
CA LEU A 242 -4.56 2.57 -23.70
C LEU A 242 -4.56 1.05 -23.91
N ALA A 243 -4.85 0.27 -22.87
CA ALA A 243 -4.84 -1.19 -22.98
C ALA A 243 -5.86 -1.71 -23.99
N LYS A 244 -7.06 -1.11 -24.04
CA LYS A 244 -8.09 -1.49 -24.99
C LYS A 244 -7.69 -1.20 -26.44
N GLU A 245 -7.06 -0.06 -26.72
CA GLU A 245 -6.59 0.29 -28.06
C GLU A 245 -5.51 -0.68 -28.57
N ILE A 246 -4.59 -1.10 -27.69
CA ILE A 246 -3.57 -2.11 -28.02
C ILE A 246 -4.19 -3.50 -28.17
N SER A 247 -5.08 -3.90 -27.27
CA SER A 247 -5.72 -5.21 -27.27
C SER A 247 -6.61 -5.42 -28.51
N ASN A 248 -7.21 -4.35 -29.06
CA ASN A 248 -7.94 -4.40 -30.34
C ASN A 248 -7.05 -4.81 -31.53
N GLN A 249 -5.73 -4.62 -31.44
CA GLN A 249 -4.78 -5.11 -32.44
C GLN A 249 -4.33 -6.56 -32.18
N ASN A 250 -4.89 -7.25 -31.17
CA ASN A 250 -4.46 -8.57 -30.68
C ASN A 250 -2.96 -8.61 -30.34
N LYS A 251 -2.43 -7.52 -29.78
CA LYS A 251 -1.02 -7.39 -29.38
C LYS A 251 -0.88 -7.35 -27.86
N LYS A 252 0.27 -7.83 -27.39
CA LYS A 252 0.71 -7.64 -25.99
C LYS A 252 1.12 -6.20 -25.72
N ILE A 253 0.92 -5.74 -24.50
CA ILE A 253 1.28 -4.38 -24.07
C ILE A 253 2.72 -4.40 -23.58
N LYS A 254 3.52 -3.42 -24.02
CA LYS A 254 4.92 -3.25 -23.62
C LYS A 254 5.16 -1.80 -23.23
N TRP A 255 5.99 -1.60 -22.22
CA TRP A 255 6.53 -0.29 -21.86
C TRP A 255 7.90 -0.44 -21.23
N LYS A 256 8.65 0.67 -21.17
CA LYS A 256 9.91 0.73 -20.44
C LYS A 256 9.75 1.57 -19.19
N THR A 257 10.35 1.12 -18.10
CA THR A 257 10.38 1.92 -16.87
C THR A 257 11.36 3.09 -17.00
N PRO A 258 11.12 4.22 -16.31
CA PRO A 258 12.00 5.38 -16.38
C PRO A 258 13.40 5.06 -15.81
N ILE A 259 14.42 5.74 -16.34
CA ILE A 259 15.84 5.67 -15.93
C ILE A 259 16.50 4.29 -16.14
N ILE A 260 15.96 3.23 -15.53
CA ILE A 260 16.48 1.86 -15.64
C ILE A 260 16.21 1.28 -17.03
N GLY A 261 15.10 1.66 -17.67
CA GLY A 261 14.72 1.16 -18.98
C GLY A 261 14.34 -0.32 -18.98
N LEU A 262 13.85 -0.85 -17.85
CA LEU A 262 13.37 -2.23 -17.77
C LEU A 262 12.16 -2.39 -18.69
N GLU A 263 12.25 -3.31 -19.64
CA GLU A 263 11.13 -3.64 -20.52
C GLU A 263 10.15 -4.55 -19.77
N VAL A 264 8.90 -4.08 -19.64
CA VAL A 264 7.81 -4.83 -19.04
C VAL A 264 6.83 -5.21 -20.13
N ILE A 265 6.44 -6.49 -20.13
CA ILE A 265 5.53 -7.07 -21.12
C ILE A 265 4.33 -7.65 -20.37
N GLN A 266 3.13 -7.19 -20.72
CA GLN A 266 1.87 -7.75 -20.23
C GLN A 266 1.17 -8.51 -21.36
N GLU A 267 1.05 -9.82 -21.20
CA GLU A 267 0.47 -10.73 -22.18
C GLU A 267 -0.59 -11.64 -21.54
N GLU A 268 -1.81 -11.13 -21.46
CA GLU A 268 -2.97 -11.92 -21.03
C GLU A 268 -3.65 -12.54 -22.25
N PHE A 269 -3.73 -13.86 -22.28
CA PHE A 269 -4.36 -14.64 -23.35
C PHE A 269 -5.66 -15.28 -22.88
N GLN A 270 -6.64 -15.37 -23.77
CA GLN A 270 -7.85 -16.15 -23.52
C GLN A 270 -7.46 -17.61 -23.31
N THR A 271 -8.12 -18.28 -22.38
CA THR A 271 -7.89 -19.71 -22.11
C THR A 271 -9.03 -20.56 -22.63
N LYS A 272 -8.70 -21.76 -23.09
CA LYS A 272 -9.65 -22.80 -23.47
C LYS A 272 -9.52 -23.99 -22.53
N GLY A 273 -10.65 -24.39 -21.96
CA GLY A 273 -10.72 -25.53 -21.05
C GLY A 273 -10.72 -26.86 -21.80
N TYR A 274 -9.96 -27.83 -21.28
CA TYR A 274 -9.95 -29.21 -21.74
C TYR A 274 -10.16 -30.14 -20.55
N ASP A 275 -11.06 -31.10 -20.71
CA ASP A 275 -11.28 -32.14 -19.72
C ASP A 275 -10.44 -33.37 -20.09
N ILE A 276 -9.44 -33.68 -19.26
CA ILE A 276 -8.62 -34.88 -19.39
C ILE A 276 -9.19 -35.93 -18.43
N SER A 277 -9.60 -37.05 -19.00
CA SER A 277 -10.05 -38.22 -18.24
C SER A 277 -8.99 -39.31 -18.33
N THR A 278 -8.48 -39.76 -17.19
CA THR A 278 -7.57 -40.91 -17.10
C THR A 278 -8.09 -41.95 -16.11
N LYS A 279 -7.63 -43.20 -16.24
CA LYS A 279 -7.96 -44.30 -15.34
C LYS A 279 -6.68 -44.78 -14.66
N TYR A 280 -6.66 -44.75 -13.33
CA TYR A 280 -5.55 -45.24 -12.52
C TYR A 280 -6.12 -46.09 -11.38
N ASN A 281 -5.57 -47.29 -11.13
CA ASN A 281 -6.08 -48.25 -10.14
C ASN A 281 -7.60 -48.48 -10.20
N ASN A 282 -8.15 -48.69 -11.40
CA ASN A 282 -9.58 -48.85 -11.65
C ASN A 282 -10.49 -47.67 -11.23
N LYS A 283 -9.93 -46.53 -10.83
CA LYS A 283 -10.66 -45.29 -10.57
C LYS A 283 -10.49 -44.30 -11.73
N LYS A 284 -11.57 -43.62 -12.09
CA LYS A 284 -11.57 -42.56 -13.09
C LYS A 284 -11.18 -41.24 -12.42
N TYR A 285 -10.17 -40.58 -12.95
CA TYR A 285 -9.75 -39.25 -12.54
C TYR A 285 -10.05 -38.28 -13.68
N GLN A 286 -10.66 -37.14 -13.33
CA GLN A 286 -10.94 -36.06 -14.27
C GLN A 286 -10.20 -34.81 -13.82
N ILE A 287 -9.43 -34.24 -14.73
CA ILE A 287 -8.71 -32.99 -14.51
C ILE A 287 -9.18 -32.03 -15.59
N LYS A 288 -9.62 -30.84 -15.18
CA LYS A 288 -9.87 -29.75 -16.10
C LYS A 288 -8.60 -28.91 -16.16
N ILE A 289 -8.02 -28.79 -17.36
CA ILE A 289 -6.88 -27.92 -17.61
C ILE A 289 -7.33 -26.72 -18.45
N GLN A 290 -6.66 -25.57 -18.26
CA GLN A 290 -6.88 -24.36 -19.05
C GLN A 290 -5.63 -24.13 -19.90
N ILE A 291 -5.80 -24.07 -21.22
CA ILE A 291 -4.69 -23.85 -22.16
C ILE A 291 -4.85 -22.45 -22.77
N PRO A 292 -3.85 -21.56 -22.68
CA PRO A 292 -3.85 -20.27 -23.38
C PRO A 292 -4.03 -20.44 -24.90
N THR A 293 -4.75 -19.51 -25.50
CA THR A 293 -4.93 -19.38 -26.96
C THR A 293 -4.06 -18.25 -27.51
N ASP A 294 -4.01 -18.08 -28.82
CA ASP A 294 -3.29 -16.96 -29.46
C ASP A 294 -4.07 -15.63 -29.44
N LYS A 295 -5.25 -15.62 -28.81
CA LYS A 295 -6.09 -14.42 -28.69
C LYS A 295 -5.85 -13.73 -27.36
N ILE A 296 -5.59 -12.44 -27.42
CA ILE A 296 -5.47 -11.59 -26.25
C ILE A 296 -6.81 -11.52 -25.51
N ASP A 297 -6.74 -11.62 -24.18
CA ASP A 297 -7.85 -11.31 -23.30
C ASP A 297 -7.86 -9.79 -23.00
N ASP A 298 -8.60 -9.04 -23.81
CA ASP A 298 -8.80 -7.58 -23.63
C ASP A 298 -9.26 -7.23 -22.20
N LYS A 299 -10.06 -8.10 -21.59
CA LYS A 299 -10.66 -7.84 -20.29
C LYS A 299 -9.61 -7.93 -19.18
N GLU A 300 -8.76 -8.95 -19.22
CA GLU A 300 -7.66 -9.11 -18.26
C GLU A 300 -6.53 -8.10 -18.52
N GLN A 301 -6.16 -7.84 -19.79
CA GLN A 301 -5.24 -6.76 -20.15
C GLN A 301 -5.67 -5.41 -19.56
N THR A 302 -6.94 -5.05 -19.76
CA THR A 302 -7.51 -3.78 -19.31
C THR A 302 -7.58 -3.70 -17.77
N LYS A 303 -7.78 -4.82 -17.08
CA LYS A 303 -7.76 -4.85 -15.60
C LYS A 303 -6.35 -4.70 -15.05
N GLY A 304 -5.36 -5.39 -15.64
CA GLY A 304 -4.00 -5.49 -15.13
C GLY A 304 -3.12 -4.27 -15.41
N ILE A 305 -3.38 -3.51 -16.48
CA ILE A 305 -2.44 -2.48 -16.95
C ILE A 305 -2.15 -1.38 -15.94
N ALA A 306 -3.17 -0.88 -15.22
CA ALA A 306 -3.02 0.22 -14.28
C ALA A 306 -2.17 -0.18 -13.05
N PRO A 307 -2.45 -1.30 -12.34
CA PRO A 307 -1.59 -1.77 -11.27
C PRO A 307 -0.20 -2.18 -11.75
N ASN A 308 -0.09 -2.92 -12.86
CA ASN A 308 1.20 -3.42 -13.33
C ASN A 308 2.15 -2.28 -13.71
N PHE A 309 1.63 -1.20 -14.28
CA PHE A 309 2.43 -0.01 -14.55
C PHE A 309 2.92 0.65 -13.25
N VAL A 310 2.05 0.88 -12.25
CA VAL A 310 2.47 1.46 -10.95
C VAL A 310 3.49 0.57 -10.26
N HIS A 311 3.27 -0.74 -10.19
CA HIS A 311 4.23 -1.68 -9.60
C HIS A 311 5.59 -1.67 -10.31
N SER A 312 5.61 -1.45 -11.63
CA SER A 312 6.87 -1.31 -12.37
C SER A 312 7.62 -0.02 -12.01
N LEU A 313 6.90 1.06 -11.66
CA LEU A 313 7.48 2.29 -11.13
C LEU A 313 7.99 2.08 -9.70
N ASP A 314 7.24 1.39 -8.84
CA ASP A 314 7.67 1.07 -7.48
C ASP A 314 8.96 0.21 -7.50
N ALA A 315 9.04 -0.77 -8.41
CA ALA A 315 10.24 -1.58 -8.60
C ALA A 315 11.44 -0.74 -9.08
N THR A 316 11.19 0.25 -9.94
CA THR A 316 12.21 1.18 -10.43
C THR A 316 12.71 2.08 -9.31
N HIS A 317 11.79 2.61 -8.50
CA HIS A 317 12.11 3.41 -7.32
C HIS A 317 12.91 2.62 -6.29
N MET A 318 12.55 1.35 -6.04
CA MET A 318 13.33 0.45 -5.19
C MET A 318 14.76 0.30 -5.69
N PHE A 319 14.93 0.01 -6.98
CA PHE A 319 16.25 -0.25 -7.54
C PHE A 319 17.13 1.01 -7.51
N LEU A 320 16.57 2.18 -7.87
CA LEU A 320 17.27 3.46 -7.75
C LEU A 320 17.63 3.79 -6.30
N THR A 321 16.72 3.52 -5.37
CA THR A 321 16.97 3.69 -3.93
C THR A 321 18.16 2.86 -3.48
N ILE A 322 18.21 1.57 -3.81
CA ILE A 322 19.33 0.69 -3.45
C ILE A 322 20.63 1.19 -4.05
N LEU A 323 20.63 1.59 -5.33
CA LEU A 323 21.83 2.11 -5.99
C LEU A 323 22.32 3.41 -5.36
N ASN A 324 21.42 4.34 -5.06
CA ASN A 324 21.76 5.61 -4.42
C ASN A 324 22.23 5.39 -2.98
N SER A 325 21.55 4.55 -2.20
CA SER A 325 21.97 4.16 -0.86
C SER A 325 23.33 3.47 -0.83
N LYS A 326 23.64 2.64 -1.84
CA LYS A 326 24.95 1.99 -1.93
C LYS A 326 26.09 3.00 -2.12
N LYS A 327 25.85 4.09 -2.87
CA LYS A 327 26.81 5.20 -3.02
C LYS A 327 27.06 5.94 -1.71
N GLU A 328 26.06 6.00 -0.83
CA GLU A 328 26.16 6.58 0.52
C GLU A 328 26.77 5.61 1.56
N GLY A 329 27.27 4.45 1.12
CA GLY A 329 27.97 3.47 1.95
C GLY A 329 27.07 2.43 2.63
N ILE A 330 25.78 2.38 2.31
CA ILE A 330 24.86 1.37 2.86
C ILE A 330 25.09 0.04 2.15
N ASP A 331 25.32 -1.04 2.91
CA ASP A 331 25.74 -2.36 2.39
C ASP A 331 24.74 -3.48 2.68
N SER A 332 23.87 -3.31 3.68
CA SER A 332 22.81 -4.25 4.03
C SER A 332 21.44 -3.68 3.70
N PHE A 333 20.65 -4.46 2.95
CA PHE A 333 19.29 -4.11 2.58
C PHE A 333 18.35 -5.29 2.82
N ALA A 334 17.15 -5.01 3.30
CA ALA A 334 16.02 -5.90 3.21
C ALA A 334 14.85 -5.12 2.61
N THR A 335 14.22 -5.64 1.57
CA THR A 335 13.16 -4.94 0.84
C THR A 335 11.94 -5.83 0.68
N ILE A 336 10.77 -5.28 0.91
CA ILE A 336 9.49 -5.91 0.63
C ILE A 336 8.68 -4.92 -0.18
N HIS A 337 8.78 -4.99 -1.51
CA HIS A 337 8.14 -4.05 -2.44
C HIS A 337 8.45 -2.57 -2.11
N ASP A 338 7.50 -1.86 -1.50
CA ASP A 338 7.53 -0.45 -1.10
C ASP A 338 8.06 -0.21 0.33
N SER A 339 8.54 -1.27 1.00
CA SER A 339 9.21 -1.22 2.30
C SER A 339 10.72 -1.41 2.15
N PHE A 340 11.51 -0.48 2.68
CA PHE A 340 12.96 -0.49 2.60
C PHE A 340 13.57 -0.54 4.00
N ALA A 341 14.47 -1.49 4.25
CA ALA A 341 15.12 -1.64 5.55
C ALA A 341 16.64 -1.73 5.46
N THR A 342 17.31 -1.14 6.44
CA THR A 342 18.76 -1.24 6.66
C THR A 342 19.09 -1.24 8.15
N HIS A 343 20.37 -1.21 8.52
CA HIS A 343 20.79 -1.07 9.91
C HIS A 343 20.33 0.26 10.51
N ALA A 344 20.05 0.28 11.82
CA ALA A 344 19.61 1.49 12.52
C ALA A 344 20.53 2.71 12.28
N CYS A 345 21.85 2.51 12.24
CA CYS A 345 22.83 3.56 11.97
C CYS A 345 22.75 4.18 10.57
N ASP A 346 22.22 3.43 9.61
CA ASP A 346 22.17 3.81 8.19
C ASP A 346 20.76 4.32 7.79
N THR A 347 19.77 4.21 8.69
CA THR A 347 18.36 4.50 8.41
C THR A 347 18.10 5.94 7.98
N GLN A 348 18.76 6.93 8.60
CA GLN A 348 18.62 8.34 8.19
C GLN A 348 19.07 8.55 6.73
N LYS A 349 20.23 7.98 6.36
CA LYS A 349 20.77 8.03 5.00
C LYS A 349 19.90 7.27 4.01
N LEU A 350 19.31 6.15 4.42
CA LEU A 350 18.32 5.42 3.62
C LEU A 350 17.12 6.32 3.32
N GLN A 351 16.56 6.99 4.33
CA GLN A 351 15.42 7.89 4.16
C GLN A 351 15.70 9.03 3.16
N GLU A 352 16.90 9.59 3.19
CA GLU A 352 17.36 10.61 2.23
C GLU A 352 17.52 10.04 0.82
N SER A 353 18.11 8.85 0.70
CA SER A 353 18.27 8.14 -0.57
C SER A 353 16.93 7.80 -1.22
N ILE A 354 15.94 7.38 -0.42
CA ILE A 354 14.59 7.08 -0.88
C ILE A 354 13.96 8.33 -1.50
N ARG A 355 13.97 9.46 -0.78
CA ARG A 355 13.43 10.74 -1.26
C ARG A 355 14.15 11.21 -2.52
N LYS A 356 15.48 11.16 -2.54
CA LYS A 356 16.31 11.53 -3.70
C LYS A 356 15.92 10.71 -4.93
N SER A 357 15.82 9.39 -4.78
CA SER A 357 15.49 8.48 -5.88
C SER A 357 14.06 8.65 -6.38
N PHE A 358 13.12 8.96 -5.47
CA PHE A 358 11.74 9.28 -5.83
C PHE A 358 11.68 10.54 -6.70
N ILE A 359 12.38 11.59 -6.29
CA ILE A 359 12.45 12.85 -7.04
C ILE A 359 13.10 12.63 -8.40
N GLU A 360 14.25 11.96 -8.44
CA GLU A 360 14.97 11.63 -9.67
C GLU A 360 14.06 10.92 -10.69
N MET A 361 13.28 9.93 -10.23
CA MET A 361 12.36 9.18 -11.07
C MET A 361 11.18 10.02 -11.57
N TYR A 362 10.49 10.75 -10.69
CA TYR A 362 9.26 11.46 -11.04
C TYR A 362 9.48 12.83 -11.70
N GLN A 363 10.71 13.34 -11.71
CA GLN A 363 11.06 14.51 -12.52
C GLN A 363 11.07 14.22 -14.03
N GLU A 364 11.24 12.96 -14.43
CA GLU A 364 11.04 12.53 -15.81
C GLU A 364 9.57 12.65 -16.22
N ASP A 365 9.30 12.98 -17.48
CA ASP A 365 7.94 12.98 -18.01
C ASP A 365 7.50 11.54 -18.36
N ILE A 366 7.25 10.75 -17.31
CA ILE A 366 6.93 9.31 -17.39
C ILE A 366 5.76 9.06 -18.33
N ILE A 367 4.69 9.88 -18.27
CA ILE A 367 3.52 9.69 -19.10
C ILE A 367 3.82 10.05 -20.55
N GLU A 368 4.54 11.14 -20.81
CA GLU A 368 4.88 11.51 -22.18
C GLU A 368 5.85 10.51 -22.82
N ASN A 369 6.79 9.97 -22.05
CA ASN A 369 7.67 8.89 -22.50
C ASN A 369 6.88 7.62 -22.82
N LEU A 370 5.92 7.23 -21.97
CA LEU A 370 5.01 6.12 -22.26
C LEU A 370 4.22 6.37 -23.55
N LYS A 371 3.68 7.58 -23.75
CA LYS A 371 2.96 7.92 -24.99
C LYS A 371 3.85 7.77 -26.23
N LYS A 372 5.09 8.24 -26.18
CA LYS A 372 6.07 8.11 -27.27
C LYS A 372 6.36 6.64 -27.57
N ASP A 373 6.57 5.83 -26.54
CA ASP A 373 6.80 4.39 -26.68
C ASP A 373 5.60 3.69 -27.32
N ILE A 374 4.38 3.99 -26.86
CA ILE A 374 3.16 3.42 -27.43
C ILE A 374 2.96 3.85 -28.89
N LYS A 375 3.17 5.13 -29.22
CA LYS A 375 3.08 5.62 -30.60
C LYS A 375 4.07 4.90 -31.51
N LYS A 376 5.31 4.70 -31.05
CA LYS A 376 6.37 4.03 -31.81
C LYS A 376 6.09 2.53 -32.02
N GLU A 377 5.64 1.82 -30.99
CA GLU A 377 5.48 0.36 -31.03
C GLU A 377 4.14 -0.07 -31.68
N TYR A 378 3.08 0.72 -31.54
CA TYR A 378 1.72 0.33 -31.91
C TYR A 378 1.05 1.22 -32.96
N ASP A 379 1.67 2.34 -33.33
CA ASP A 379 1.08 3.38 -34.19
C ASP A 379 -0.26 3.90 -33.62
N ILE A 380 -0.33 4.05 -32.29
CA ILE A 380 -1.49 4.55 -31.56
C ILE A 380 -1.19 5.93 -31.00
N GLU A 381 -2.03 6.91 -31.35
CA GLU A 381 -1.97 8.24 -30.77
C GLU A 381 -2.89 8.35 -29.55
N LEU A 382 -2.29 8.27 -28.36
CA LEU A 382 -3.00 8.39 -27.11
C LEU A 382 -3.39 9.85 -26.84
N LYS A 383 -4.63 10.05 -26.35
CA LYS A 383 -5.07 11.35 -25.85
C LYS A 383 -4.25 11.77 -24.64
N ASP A 384 -4.02 13.07 -24.50
CA ASP A 384 -3.35 13.62 -23.33
C ASP A 384 -4.10 13.30 -22.04
N ILE A 385 -3.33 13.11 -20.97
CA ILE A 385 -3.86 13.04 -19.62
C ILE A 385 -3.77 14.42 -18.96
N LYS A 386 -4.80 14.79 -18.21
CA LYS A 386 -4.82 16.06 -17.48
C LYS A 386 -4.08 15.92 -16.15
N TYR A 387 -2.90 16.55 -16.05
CA TYR A 387 -2.24 16.79 -14.77
C TYR A 387 -3.14 17.62 -13.83
N GLN A 388 -3.12 17.30 -12.54
CA GLN A 388 -3.98 17.97 -11.56
C GLN A 388 -3.43 19.33 -11.15
N ASP A 389 -2.10 19.46 -11.05
CA ASP A 389 -1.41 20.70 -10.72
C ASP A 389 -0.18 20.88 -11.62
N ASN A 390 -0.11 22.01 -12.32
CA ASN A 390 1.04 22.35 -13.17
C ASN A 390 2.21 22.95 -12.37
N ASN A 391 1.96 23.39 -11.13
CA ASN A 391 2.95 23.97 -10.23
C ASN A 391 3.47 22.95 -9.19
N PHE A 392 3.26 21.66 -9.43
CA PHE A 392 3.75 20.61 -8.54
C PHE A 392 5.27 20.57 -8.56
N ASP A 393 5.89 20.96 -7.43
CA ASP A 393 7.33 20.95 -7.26
C ASP A 393 7.80 19.66 -6.57
N TYR A 394 8.41 18.76 -7.33
CA TYR A 394 9.00 17.53 -6.79
C TYR A 394 10.09 17.80 -5.74
N GLN A 395 10.73 18.98 -5.74
CA GLN A 395 11.75 19.31 -4.73
C GLN A 395 11.17 19.47 -3.33
N GLU A 396 9.87 19.76 -3.19
CA GLU A 396 9.20 19.81 -1.89
C GLU A 396 9.22 18.45 -1.16
N ILE A 397 9.30 17.33 -1.90
CA ILE A 397 9.39 15.97 -1.35
C ILE A 397 10.62 15.79 -0.45
N LYS A 398 11.70 16.55 -0.67
CA LYS A 398 12.88 16.54 0.22
C LYS A 398 12.51 16.89 1.65
N LYS A 399 11.47 17.69 1.87
CA LYS A 399 10.99 18.12 3.19
C LYS A 399 9.93 17.17 3.77
N SER A 400 9.46 16.18 3.02
CA SER A 400 8.49 15.22 3.54
C SER A 400 9.15 14.27 4.54
N LYS A 401 8.76 14.41 5.81
CA LYS A 401 9.25 13.58 6.92
C LYS A 401 8.63 12.18 6.92
N TYR A 402 7.41 12.05 6.42
CA TYR A 402 6.57 10.85 6.58
C TYR A 402 6.23 10.13 5.27
N ILE A 403 6.82 10.52 4.13
CA ILE A 403 6.67 9.78 2.88
C ILE A 403 7.10 8.31 3.04
N PHE A 404 8.17 8.09 3.81
CA PHE A 404 8.68 6.79 4.26
C PHE A 404 9.10 6.92 5.74
N GLY A 405 8.44 6.19 6.65
CA GLY A 405 8.61 6.37 8.10
C GLY A 405 7.92 5.33 8.97
#